data_AF-A0AA97HFA1-F1
#
_entry.id   AF-A0AA97HFA1-F1
#
_cell.length_a   1.000
_cell.length_b   1.000
_cell.length_c   1.000
_cell.angle_alpha   90.00
_cell.angle_beta   90.00
_cell.angle_gamma   90.00
#
_symmetry.space_group_name_H-M   'P 1'
#
loop_
_entity.id
_entity.type
_entity.pdbx_description
1 polymer ?
#
loop_
_entity_poly.entity_id
_entity_poly.type
_entity_poly.pdbx_seq_one_letter_code
_entity_poly.pdbx_strand_id
1 'polypeptide(L)' 'MDECNGQVTVTPEFPNGTYAYFLTDAFPVIPRCYKGMPSTDFTQQRMR' A
#
# COMPACT_ATOMS: atom_id res chain seq x y z
N MET A 1 6.26 7.40 2.20
CA MET A 1 5.97 6.94 0.84
C MET A 1 5.93 5.42 0.83
N ASP A 2 6.79 4.79 1.63
CA ASP A 2 6.98 3.34 1.59
C ASP A 2 6.29 2.60 2.73
N GLU A 3 6.04 3.25 3.88
CA GLU A 3 5.51 2.63 5.11
C GLU A 3 4.42 1.57 4.88
N CYS A 4 3.49 1.82 3.96
CA CYS A 4 2.42 0.88 3.64
C CYS A 4 2.70 -0.05 2.44
N ASN A 5 3.63 0.29 1.56
CA ASN A 5 3.83 -0.42 0.30
C ASN A 5 4.89 -1.54 0.39
N GLY A 6 5.85 -1.44 1.31
CA GLY A 6 6.81 -2.50 1.59
C GLY A 6 6.54 -3.25 2.89
N GLN A 7 7.28 -4.32 3.14
CA GLN A 7 7.21 -5.09 4.38
C GLN A 7 8.61 -5.55 4.78
N VAL A 8 8.86 -5.64 6.10
CA VAL A 8 10.07 -6.28 6.63
C VAL A 8 9.90 -7.80 6.53
N THR A 9 10.84 -8.46 5.86
CA THR A 9 10.82 -9.91 5.66
C THR A 9 12.20 -10.51 5.95
N VAL A 10 12.21 -11.79 6.31
CA VAL A 10 13.43 -12.57 6.56
C VAL A 10 13.67 -13.49 5.36
N THR A 11 14.92 -13.58 4.92
CA THR A 11 15.38 -14.56 3.91
C THR A 11 16.64 -15.26 4.43
N PRO A 12 17.10 -16.37 3.81
CA PRO A 12 18.36 -17.00 4.18
C PRO A 12 19.57 -16.03 4.10
N GLU A 13 19.55 -15.09 3.16
CA GLU A 13 20.59 -14.08 2.97
C GLU A 13 20.48 -12.91 3.97
N PHE A 14 19.27 -12.63 4.46
CA PHE A 14 18.99 -11.56 5.42
C PHE A 14 18.28 -12.12 6.67
N PRO A 15 18.98 -12.87 7.53
CA PRO A 15 18.38 -13.53 8.70
C PRO A 15 17.88 -12.53 9.76
N ASN A 16 18.44 -11.32 9.80
CA ASN A 16 18.00 -10.24 10.68
C ASN A 16 16.87 -9.38 10.07
N GLY A 17 16.38 -9.76 8.89
CA GLY A 17 15.35 -9.05 8.15
C GLY A 17 15.88 -7.95 7.23
N THR A 18 15.11 -7.69 6.18
CA THR A 18 15.31 -6.56 5.26
C THR A 18 13.96 -6.03 4.77
N TYR A 19 13.95 -4.82 4.24
CA TYR A 19 12.76 -4.19 3.69
C TYR A 19 12.57 -4.57 2.22
N ALA A 20 11.38 -5.07 1.84
CA ALA A 20 11.10 -5.55 0.49
C ALA A 20 9.76 -5.07 -0.06
N TYR A 21 9.67 -5.00 -1.39
CA TYR A 21 8.43 -4.77 -2.14
C TYR A 21 7.95 -6.08 -2.78
N PHE A 22 6.64 -6.30 -2.75
CA PHE A 22 5.99 -7.45 -3.38
C PHE A 22 5.06 -6.94 -4.47
N LEU A 23 5.17 -7.52 -5.66
CA LEU A 23 4.37 -7.18 -6.83
C LEU A 23 3.66 -8.44 -7.33
N THR A 24 2.45 -8.27 -7.85
CA THR A 24 1.71 -9.32 -8.56
C THR A 24 1.68 -8.98 -10.05
N ASP A 25 1.68 -10.00 -10.90
CA ASP A 25 1.47 -9.86 -12.34
C ASP A 25 -0.01 -9.63 -12.68
N ALA A 26 -0.91 -10.19 -11.87
CA ALA A 26 -2.35 -10.05 -12.01
C ALA A 26 -2.89 -8.82 -11.26
N PHE A 27 -3.84 -8.14 -11.90
CA PHE A 27 -4.67 -7.10 -11.29
C PHE A 27 -5.72 -7.72 -10.34
N PRO A 28 -6.09 -7.06 -9.22
CA PRO A 28 -5.66 -5.74 -8.76
C PRO A 28 -4.42 -5.75 -7.85
N VAL A 29 -3.54 -4.78 -8.06
CA VAL A 29 -2.60 -4.34 -7.01
C VAL A 29 -3.44 -3.66 -5.95
N ILE A 30 -3.46 -4.18 -4.72
CA ILE A 30 -4.17 -3.55 -3.61
C ILE A 30 -3.22 -2.50 -2.99
N PRO A 31 -3.45 -1.19 -3.21
CA PRO A 31 -2.72 -0.17 -2.46
C PRO A 31 -3.06 -0.31 -0.97
N ARG A 32 -2.05 -0.49 -0.12
CA ARG A 32 -2.31 -0.80 1.29
C ARG A 32 -2.72 0.43 2.11
N CYS A 33 -2.29 1.63 1.70
CA CYS A 33 -2.74 2.87 2.32
C CYS A 33 -2.88 3.99 1.30
N TYR A 34 -3.92 4.80 1.48
CA TYR A 34 -4.00 6.12 0.90
C TYR A 34 -3.33 7.13 1.83
N LYS A 35 -2.61 8.10 1.27
CA LYS A 35 -2.06 9.22 2.02
C LYS A 35 -2.72 10.51 1.53
N GLY A 36 -3.30 11.26 2.47
CA GLY A 36 -3.99 12.51 2.20
C GLY A 36 -5.42 12.48 2.71
N MET A 37 -5.97 13.67 2.97
CA MET A 37 -7.38 13.85 3.29
C MET A 37 -8.09 14.24 1.97
N PRO A 38 -9.11 13.50 1.53
CA PRO A 38 -9.84 13.88 0.32
C PRO A 38 -10.50 15.26 0.53
N SER A 39 -10.47 16.13 -0.49
CA SER A 39 -11.20 17.39 -0.43
C SER A 39 -12.70 17.12 -0.26
N THR A 40 -13.37 18.01 0.46
CA THR A 40 -14.83 18.00 0.63
C THR A 40 -15.58 18.11 -0.71
N ASP A 41 -14.92 18.59 -1.76
CA ASP A 41 -15.49 18.66 -3.12
C ASP A 41 -15.72 17.27 -3.74
N PHE A 42 -15.05 16.22 -3.26
CA PHE A 42 -15.14 14.85 -3.79
C PHE A 42 -16.07 13.92 -3.01
N THR A 43 -16.63 14.40 -1.90
CA THR A 43 -17.74 13.70 -1.22
C THR A 43 -19.00 13.87 -2.06
N GLN A 44 -19.19 13.01 -3.07
CA GLN A 44 -20.46 12.96 -3.78
C GLN A 44 -21.59 12.72 -2.77
N GLN A 45 -22.50 13.69 -2.68
CA GLN A 45 -23.83 13.48 -2.14
C GLN A 45 -24.42 12.27 -2.87
N ARG A 46 -24.68 11.19 -2.15
CA ARG A 46 -25.68 10.22 -2.57
C ARG A 46 -27.01 10.97 -2.62
N MET A 47 -27.31 11.57 -3.76
CA MET A 47 -28.68 12.01 -4.06
C MET A 47 -29.54 10.75 -4.04
N ARG A 48 -30.52 10.76 -3.14
CA ARG A 48 -31.70 9.90 -3.22
C ARG A 48 -32.55 10.33 -4.40
#